data_AF-A0A2K3LYA9-F1
#
_entry.id   AF-A0A2K3LYA9-F1
#
_cell.length_a   1.000
_cell.length_b   1.000
_cell.length_c   1.000
_cell.angle_alpha   90.00
_cell.angle_beta   90.00
_cell.angle_gamma   90.00
#
_symmetry.space_group_name_H-M   'P 1'
#
loop_
_entity.id
_entity.type
_entity.pdbx_description
1 polymer ?
#
loop_
_entity_poly.entity_id
_entity_poly.type
_entity_poly.pdbx_seq_one_letter_code
_entity_poly.pdbx_strand_id
1 'polypeptide(L)'
;PSNAPAHLATSVLHTSLHDFIEVVFQNNENSVQSWHLDGYDFWVVGYGFGKWTDASRSSYNLVDALTRHTAQVYPNSWTAILVSLDNQGMWNLRSAIWERQYLGQQLYLRVWNAQRTAANEYDVPNNALLCGKALGHHA
;
A
#
# COMPACT_ATOMS: atom_id res chain seq x y z
N PRO A 1 2.92 -16.20 3.46
CA PRO A 1 3.04 -15.82 4.89
C PRO A 1 4.15 -16.64 5.56
N SER A 2 4.99 -16.02 6.38
CA SER A 2 5.89 -16.81 7.23
C SER A 2 5.02 -17.57 8.25
N ASN A 3 5.19 -18.88 8.38
CA ASN A 3 4.49 -19.70 9.37
C ASN A 3 5.00 -19.46 10.81
N ALA A 4 5.45 -18.24 11.10
CA ALA A 4 5.97 -17.82 12.39
C ALA A 4 4.85 -17.19 13.23
N PRO A 5 4.91 -17.28 14.56
CA PRO A 5 3.98 -16.58 15.43
C PRO A 5 4.04 -15.06 15.20
N ALA A 6 2.88 -14.41 15.31
CA ALA A 6 2.78 -12.96 15.24
C ALA A 6 3.63 -12.34 16.37
N HIS A 7 4.42 -11.33 16.01
CA HIS A 7 5.25 -10.58 16.95
C HIS A 7 5.14 -9.08 16.64
N LEU A 8 5.47 -8.25 17.63
CA LEU A 8 5.48 -6.80 17.44
C LEU A 8 6.61 -6.41 16.47
N ALA A 9 6.22 -5.90 15.31
CA ALA A 9 7.13 -5.40 14.30
C ALA A 9 6.43 -4.35 13.42
N THR A 10 7.22 -3.62 12.64
CA THR A 10 6.69 -2.81 11.53
C THR A 10 6.18 -3.74 10.44
N SER A 11 4.91 -3.61 10.06
CA SER A 11 4.33 -4.42 8.98
C SER A 11 4.88 -3.95 7.63
N VAL A 12 5.64 -4.81 6.96
CA VAL A 12 6.21 -4.57 5.64
C VAL A 12 5.77 -5.68 4.68
N LEU A 13 5.06 -5.31 3.63
CA LEU A 13 4.72 -6.19 2.51
C LEU A 13 5.85 -6.15 1.48
N HIS A 14 6.48 -7.29 1.24
CA HIS A 14 7.53 -7.43 0.23
C HIS A 14 6.91 -7.77 -1.12
N THR A 15 7.31 -7.03 -2.15
CA THR A 15 6.87 -7.15 -3.54
C THR A 15 8.04 -6.94 -4.49
N SER A 16 7.92 -7.43 -5.71
CA SER A 16 8.95 -7.28 -6.74
C SER A 16 8.65 -6.05 -7.59
N LEU A 17 9.70 -5.42 -8.12
CA LEU A 17 9.55 -4.40 -9.15
C LEU A 17 8.83 -4.99 -10.38
N HIS A 18 7.89 -4.24 -10.94
CA HIS A 18 6.98 -4.61 -12.04
C HIS A 18 5.92 -5.68 -11.69
N ASP A 19 5.73 -6.00 -10.40
CA ASP A 19 4.55 -6.78 -10.00
C ASP A 19 3.29 -5.93 -10.21
N PHE A 20 2.19 -6.58 -10.59
CA PHE A 20 0.87 -5.97 -10.69
C PHE A 20 -0.04 -6.58 -9.62
N ILE A 21 -0.47 -5.77 -8.66
CA ILE A 21 -1.19 -6.25 -7.48
C ILE A 21 -2.63 -5.75 -7.42
N GLU A 22 -3.51 -6.62 -6.93
CA GLU A 22 -4.86 -6.26 -6.51
C GLU A 22 -4.87 -6.10 -4.99
N VAL A 23 -5.36 -4.95 -4.52
CA VAL A 23 -5.58 -4.71 -3.09
C VAL A 23 -7.07 -4.51 -2.86
N VAL A 24 -7.64 -5.38 -2.02
CA VAL A 24 -9.04 -5.32 -1.61
C VAL A 24 -9.11 -4.81 -0.18
N PHE A 25 -9.63 -3.61 0.00
CA PHE A 25 -9.94 -3.08 1.31
C PHE A 25 -11.32 -3.55 1.74
N GLN A 26 -11.40 -4.16 2.92
CA GLN A 26 -12.66 -4.57 3.55
C GLN A 26 -12.92 -3.70 4.77
N ASN A 27 -14.01 -2.94 4.76
CA ASN A 27 -14.46 -2.14 5.89
C ASN A 27 -15.65 -2.81 6.57
N ASN A 28 -15.44 -3.32 7.78
CA ASN A 28 -16.48 -3.94 8.60
C ASN A 28 -17.06 -2.97 9.65
N GLU A 29 -16.71 -1.69 9.56
CA GLU A 29 -17.16 -0.66 10.49
C GLU A 29 -18.35 0.13 9.90
N ASN A 30 -18.98 0.93 10.76
CA ASN A 30 -20.09 1.81 10.41
C ASN A 30 -19.66 3.20 9.91
N SER A 31 -18.35 3.47 9.84
CA SER A 31 -17.77 4.74 9.39
C SER A 31 -16.95 4.55 8.11
N VAL A 32 -16.85 5.59 7.29
CA VAL A 32 -16.02 5.56 6.07
C VAL A 32 -14.54 5.46 6.47
N GLN A 33 -13.80 4.57 5.81
CA GLN A 33 -12.34 4.58 5.85
C GLN A 33 -11.79 5.27 4.60
N SER A 34 -10.57 5.77 4.68
CA SER A 34 -9.86 6.39 3.55
C SER A 34 -8.44 5.91 3.55
N TRP A 35 -7.97 5.33 2.44
CA TRP A 35 -6.65 4.71 2.30
C TRP A 35 -5.83 5.44 1.24
N HIS A 36 -4.59 5.78 1.58
CA HIS A 36 -3.63 6.47 0.73
C HIS A 36 -2.38 5.62 0.53
N LEU A 37 -1.86 5.57 -0.70
CA LEU A 37 -0.61 4.90 -1.04
C LEU A 37 0.41 5.93 -1.53
N ASP A 38 1.50 6.10 -0.79
CA ASP A 38 2.59 6.98 -1.19
C ASP A 38 3.32 6.40 -2.42
N GLY A 39 3.84 7.27 -3.29
CA GLY A 39 4.70 6.88 -4.42
C GLY A 39 4.01 6.22 -5.60
N TYR A 40 2.69 6.03 -5.54
CA TYR A 40 1.90 5.38 -6.59
C TYR A 40 0.57 6.06 -6.85
N ASP A 41 0.16 5.91 -8.10
CA ASP A 41 -1.22 6.04 -8.52
C ASP A 41 -1.78 4.64 -8.70
N PHE A 42 -3.08 4.48 -8.48
CA PHE A 42 -3.78 3.21 -8.65
C PHE A 42 -5.15 3.40 -9.26
N TRP A 43 -5.65 2.35 -9.91
CA TRP A 43 -6.99 2.33 -10.47
C TRP A 43 -7.97 1.81 -9.44
N VAL A 44 -8.99 2.59 -9.10
CA VAL A 44 -10.13 2.08 -8.32
C VAL A 44 -11.06 1.33 -9.26
N VAL A 45 -10.97 0.01 -9.25
CA VAL A 45 -11.67 -0.84 -10.23
C VAL A 45 -13.04 -1.31 -9.75
N GLY A 46 -13.31 -1.30 -8.45
CA GLY A 46 -14.61 -1.73 -7.96
C GLY A 46 -14.86 -1.36 -6.52
N TYR A 47 -16.13 -1.32 -6.16
CA TYR A 47 -16.60 -1.19 -4.79
C TYR A 47 -17.96 -1.86 -4.67
N GLY A 48 -18.33 -2.25 -3.46
CA GLY A 48 -19.62 -2.88 -3.21
C GLY A 48 -19.91 -3.05 -1.73
N PHE A 49 -21.18 -3.26 -1.40
CA PHE A 49 -21.60 -3.56 -0.04
C PHE A 49 -21.32 -5.01 0.34
N GLY A 50 -21.20 -5.26 1.64
CA GLY A 50 -20.96 -6.58 2.20
C GLY A 50 -19.49 -7.01 2.16
N LYS A 51 -19.29 -8.32 2.24
CA LYS A 51 -17.96 -8.93 2.20
C LYS A 51 -17.56 -9.17 0.74
N TRP A 52 -16.35 -8.76 0.38
CA TRP A 52 -15.79 -9.06 -0.94
C TRP A 52 -15.68 -10.59 -1.16
N THR A 53 -15.90 -11.03 -2.40
CA THR A 53 -15.71 -12.41 -2.85
C THR A 53 -15.04 -12.44 -4.21
N ASP A 54 -14.48 -13.57 -4.63
CA ASP A 54 -13.87 -13.68 -5.96
C ASP A 54 -14.84 -13.36 -7.11
N ALA A 55 -16.14 -13.63 -6.92
CA ALA A 55 -17.20 -13.30 -7.87
C ALA A 55 -17.40 -11.79 -8.06
N SER A 56 -17.00 -10.97 -7.09
CA SER A 56 -17.06 -9.50 -7.16
C SER A 56 -16.19 -8.92 -8.27
N ARG A 57 -15.18 -9.65 -8.76
CA ARG A 57 -14.37 -9.23 -9.91
C ARG A 57 -15.17 -9.04 -11.20
N SER A 58 -16.32 -9.70 -11.32
CA SER A 58 -17.21 -9.55 -12.48
C SER A 58 -17.78 -8.14 -12.63
N SER A 59 -17.81 -7.35 -11.55
CA SER A 59 -18.28 -5.97 -11.56
C SER A 59 -17.15 -4.94 -11.65
N TYR A 60 -15.91 -5.36 -11.89
CA TYR A 60 -14.79 -4.42 -11.96
C TYR A 60 -14.85 -3.61 -13.26
N ASN A 61 -14.60 -2.32 -13.15
CA ASN A 61 -14.31 -1.46 -14.28
C ASN A 61 -12.85 -1.67 -14.71
N LEU A 62 -12.65 -2.41 -15.80
CA LEU A 62 -11.34 -2.68 -16.39
C LEU A 62 -11.11 -1.91 -17.71
N VAL A 63 -11.99 -0.96 -18.04
CA VAL A 63 -11.96 -0.23 -19.32
C VAL A 63 -11.46 1.19 -19.12
N ASP A 64 -12.06 1.95 -18.19
CA ASP A 64 -11.85 3.39 -18.04
C ASP A 64 -11.79 3.84 -16.58
N ALA A 65 -11.34 2.96 -15.68
CA ALA A 65 -11.09 3.33 -14.29
C ALA A 65 -10.14 4.53 -14.21
N LEU A 66 -10.47 5.49 -13.34
CA LEU A 66 -9.62 6.66 -13.10
C LEU A 66 -8.50 6.33 -12.10
N THR A 67 -7.33 6.90 -12.33
CA THR A 67 -6.22 6.83 -11.38
C THR A 67 -6.47 7.74 -10.18
N ARG A 68 -6.10 7.27 -8.98
CA ARG A 68 -6.09 8.03 -7.73
C ARG A 68 -4.92 7.59 -6.86
N HIS A 69 -4.62 8.38 -5.82
CA HIS A 69 -3.67 8.00 -4.76
C HIS A 69 -4.38 7.73 -3.43
N THR A 70 -5.68 8.04 -3.35
CA THR A 70 -6.51 7.83 -2.16
C THR A 70 -7.88 7.26 -2.55
N ALA A 71 -8.32 6.21 -1.85
CA ALA A 71 -9.63 5.58 -2.03
C ALA A 71 -10.41 5.52 -0.73
N GLN A 72 -11.71 5.83 -0.80
CA GLN A 72 -12.64 5.63 0.31
C GLN A 72 -13.19 4.21 0.30
N VAL A 73 -13.46 3.68 1.49
CA VAL A 73 -14.15 2.40 1.68
C VAL A 73 -15.36 2.68 2.56
N TYR A 74 -16.56 2.57 1.99
CA TYR A 74 -17.81 2.89 2.66
C TYR A 74 -18.11 1.93 3.82
N PRO A 75 -19.04 2.29 4.72
CA PRO A 75 -19.44 1.43 5.83
C PRO A 75 -19.94 0.07 5.36
N ASN A 76 -19.51 -1.01 6.04
CA ASN A 76 -19.88 -2.39 5.72
C ASN A 76 -19.70 -2.75 4.23
N SER A 77 -18.61 -2.28 3.64
CA SER A 77 -18.37 -2.34 2.20
C SER A 77 -16.91 -2.73 1.90
N TRP A 78 -16.63 -2.97 0.63
CA TRP A 78 -15.28 -3.17 0.11
C TRP A 78 -14.96 -2.20 -1.02
N THR A 79 -13.67 -2.02 -1.27
CA THR A 79 -13.14 -1.28 -2.42
C THR A 79 -11.89 -1.98 -2.91
N ALA A 80 -11.81 -2.22 -4.21
CA ALA A 80 -10.69 -2.89 -4.86
C ALA A 80 -9.92 -1.91 -5.72
N ILE A 81 -8.60 -1.94 -5.58
CA ILE A 81 -7.66 -1.17 -6.39
C ILE A 81 -6.69 -2.09 -7.11
N LEU A 82 -6.23 -1.65 -8.28
CA LEU A 82 -5.12 -2.27 -9.00
C LEU A 82 -3.93 -1.31 -9.02
N VAL A 83 -2.73 -1.84 -8.76
CA VAL A 83 -1.49 -1.06 -8.68
C VAL A 83 -0.41 -1.75 -9.50
N SER A 84 0.25 -0.98 -10.37
CA SER A 84 1.48 -1.41 -11.07
C SER A 84 2.69 -0.95 -10.26
N LEU A 85 3.54 -1.88 -9.84
CA LEU A 85 4.65 -1.60 -8.91
C LEU A 85 5.95 -1.26 -9.65
N ASP A 86 5.96 -0.12 -10.32
CA ASP A 86 7.08 0.34 -11.17
C ASP A 86 8.03 1.33 -10.48
N ASN A 87 7.81 1.62 -9.20
CA ASN A 87 8.59 2.57 -8.40
C ASN A 87 9.29 1.84 -7.24
N GLN A 88 10.57 1.53 -7.42
CA GLN A 88 11.36 0.84 -6.40
C GLN A 88 11.52 1.74 -5.17
N GLY A 89 11.26 1.20 -3.98
CA GLY A 89 11.30 1.99 -2.76
C GLY A 89 10.62 1.34 -1.57
N MET A 90 10.40 2.17 -0.56
CA MET A 90 9.62 1.87 0.64
C MET A 90 8.47 2.87 0.70
N TRP A 91 7.25 2.38 0.54
CA TRP A 91 6.06 3.22 0.36
C TRP A 91 5.04 2.96 1.45
N ASN A 92 4.46 4.01 2.01
CA ASN A 92 3.49 3.86 3.08
C ASN A 92 2.07 3.70 2.50
N LEU A 93 1.36 2.66 2.94
CA LEU A 93 -0.07 2.47 2.72
C LEU A 93 -0.77 2.71 4.05
N ARG A 94 -1.52 3.81 4.16
CA ARG A 94 -2.10 4.28 5.43
C ARG A 94 -3.52 4.76 5.31
N SER A 95 -4.17 4.84 6.48
CA SER A 95 -5.34 5.68 6.63
C SER A 95 -5.01 7.15 6.36
N ALA A 96 -5.87 7.83 5.58
CA ALA A 96 -5.86 9.29 5.45
C ALA A 96 -6.59 9.97 6.61
N ILE A 97 -7.20 9.20 7.53
CA ILE A 97 -7.80 9.70 8.78
C ILE A 97 -6.69 9.75 9.83
N TRP A 98 -6.34 10.96 10.27
CA TRP A 98 -5.15 11.21 11.08
C TRP A 98 -5.13 10.42 12.40
N GLU A 99 -6.27 10.35 13.09
CA GLU A 99 -6.38 9.64 14.36
C GLU A 99 -6.10 8.15 14.19
N ARG A 100 -6.53 7.56 13.08
CA ARG A 100 -6.30 6.15 12.76
C ARG A 100 -4.88 5.89 12.33
N GLN A 101 -4.29 6.80 11.53
CA GLN A 101 -2.88 6.73 11.19
C GLN A 101 -2.01 6.78 12.45
N TYR A 102 -2.30 7.71 13.37
CA TYR A 102 -1.59 7.85 14.65
C TYR A 102 -1.69 6.59 15.50
N LEU A 103 -2.85 5.94 15.53
CA LEU A 103 -3.08 4.67 16.23
C LEU A 103 -2.51 3.44 15.47
N GLY A 104 -1.84 3.64 14.34
CA GLY A 104 -1.10 2.59 13.64
C GLY A 104 -1.86 1.89 12.51
N GLN A 105 -2.95 2.45 11.99
CA GLN A 105 -3.62 1.92 10.80
C GLN A 105 -2.82 2.24 9.52
N GLN A 106 -1.71 1.52 9.36
CA GLN A 106 -0.77 1.66 8.27
C GLN A 106 0.09 0.40 8.09
N LEU A 107 0.64 0.22 6.91
CA LEU A 107 1.70 -0.74 6.60
C LEU A 107 2.64 -0.13 5.55
N TYR A 108 3.80 -0.74 5.36
CA TYR A 108 4.75 -0.32 4.33
C TYR A 108 4.83 -1.37 3.21
N LEU A 109 4.99 -0.92 1.98
CA LEU A 109 5.24 -1.73 0.81
C LEU A 109 6.72 -1.58 0.43
N ARG A 110 7.48 -2.67 0.49
CA ARG A 110 8.83 -2.73 -0.10
C ARG A 110 8.69 -3.25 -1.52
N VAL A 111 8.93 -2.38 -2.50
CA VAL A 111 9.09 -2.77 -3.90
C VAL A 111 10.58 -2.90 -4.15
N TRP A 112 11.04 -4.09 -4.53
CA TRP A 112 12.46 -4.42 -4.58
C TRP A 112 12.87 -5.11 -5.87
N ASN A 113 14.11 -4.84 -6.30
CA ASN A 113 14.84 -5.65 -7.25
C ASN A 113 16.32 -5.77 -6.81
N ALA A 114 17.07 -6.68 -7.44
CA ALA A 114 18.50 -6.84 -7.16
C ALA A 114 19.38 -5.74 -7.80
N GLN A 115 18.86 -5.01 -8.78
CA GLN A 115 19.63 -4.05 -9.59
C GLN A 115 19.63 -2.66 -8.96
N ARG A 116 20.75 -2.29 -8.34
CA ARG A 116 20.98 -0.93 -7.86
C ARG A 116 21.35 -0.02 -9.03
N THR A 117 20.38 0.77 -9.46
CA THR A 117 20.59 1.82 -10.45
C THR A 117 19.83 3.06 -10.02
N ALA A 118 20.38 4.25 -10.26
CA ALA A 118 19.71 5.52 -9.97
C ALA A 118 18.39 5.69 -10.74
N ALA A 119 18.16 4.91 -11.81
CA ALA A 119 16.88 4.86 -12.51
C ALA A 119 15.76 4.18 -11.70
N ASN A 120 16.10 3.28 -10.77
CA ASN A 120 15.13 2.56 -9.97
C ASN A 120 15.00 3.15 -8.55
N GLU A 121 16.11 3.29 -7.82
CA GLU A 121 16.13 3.79 -6.45
C GLU A 121 17.41 4.63 -6.25
N TYR A 122 17.24 5.87 -5.79
CA TYR A 122 18.37 6.75 -5.47
C TYR A 122 19.03 6.32 -4.16
N ASP A 123 20.33 6.60 -4.04
CA ASP A 123 21.02 6.48 -2.76
C ASP A 123 20.45 7.50 -1.75
N VAL A 124 20.48 7.13 -0.48
CA VAL A 124 20.01 8.00 0.61
C VAL A 124 20.90 9.26 0.63
N PRO A 125 20.33 10.48 0.58
CA PRO A 125 21.12 11.71 0.60
C PRO A 125 22.04 11.81 1.83
N ASN A 126 23.25 12.36 1.65
CA ASN A 126 24.23 12.51 2.73
C ASN A 126 23.73 13.37 3.91
N ASN A 127 22.75 14.25 3.67
CA ASN A 127 22.14 15.10 4.69
C ASN A 127 20.89 14.46 5.33
N ALA A 128 20.56 13.20 5.03
CA ALA A 128 19.47 12.50 5.69
C ALA A 128 19.77 12.32 7.18
N LEU A 129 18.78 12.61 8.03
CA LEU A 129 18.88 12.39 9.46
C LEU A 129 18.80 10.88 9.75
N LEU A 130 19.88 10.31 10.31
CA LEU A 130 19.95 8.90 10.67
C LEU A 130 19.50 8.69 12.12
N CYS A 131 18.85 7.56 12.39
CA CYS A 131 18.39 7.19 13.74
C CYS A 131 18.42 5.67 13.96
N GLY A 132 18.34 5.25 15.22
CA GLY A 132 18.30 3.84 15.59
C GLY A 132 19.47 3.05 15.01
N LYS A 133 19.16 1.91 14.36
CA LYS A 133 20.17 1.04 13.73
C LYS A 133 20.84 1.64 12.48
N ALA A 134 20.31 2.74 11.94
CA ALA A 134 20.91 3.41 10.79
C ALA A 134 22.02 4.40 11.18
N LEU A 135 22.21 4.71 12.47
CA LEU A 135 23.27 5.62 12.92
C LEU A 135 24.66 5.14 12.45
N GLY A 136 25.40 6.02 11.77
CA GLY A 136 26.72 5.73 11.21
C GLY A 136 26.71 4.99 9.87
N HIS A 137 25.54 4.64 9.34
CA HIS A 137 25.37 4.00 8.04
C HIS A 137 24.90 5.02 7.00
N HIS A 138 25.81 5.89 6.55
CA HIS A 138 25.61 6.62 5.29
C HIS A 138 25.91 5.68 4.12
N ALA A 139 25.17 5.82 3.02
CA ALA A 139 25.34 5.03 1.79
C ALA A 139 26.70 5.31 1.14
#